data_AF-A0AAW0EIW0-F1
#
_entry.id   AF-A0AAW0EIW0-F1
#
_cell.length_a   1.000
_cell.length_b   1.000
_cell.length_c   1.000
_cell.angle_alpha   90.00
_cell.angle_beta   90.00
_cell.angle_gamma   90.00
#
_symmetry.space_group_name_H-M   'P 1'
#
loop_
_entity.id
_entity.type
_entity.pdbx_description
1 polymer ?
#
loop_
_entity_poly.entity_id
_entity_poly.type
_entity_poly.pdbx_seq_one_letter_code
_entity_poly.pdbx_strand_id
1 'polypeptide(L)'
;MSFLRLPRRNEQQLRNAAQEAFDYLYAQIPTTAAVEGERFLELGHFEALAAATHLRLDDLSIYLLAFAVDESAKSIYKISEKHFVAWLGGLTPALSHTAAPPCKENGYASLFAAAHDAVVALNNTIRTSEERRNKFYQFLYNWCLKGNTSSDRVDSAKELWSCFFSRLPVSHTPSEGQQRFSAYVFFPRIGQWLDFIEARNDAAAVGKSGKLGIEQSGVSFDTWAQLVPFAQFTNYDAYNDEDSWPVTMDDFVAYVQKTSKGKTT
;
A
#
# COMPACT_ATOMS: atom_id res chain seq x y z
N MET A 1 38.35 -21.55 -29.62
CA MET A 1 37.08 -20.79 -29.60
C MET A 1 37.06 -19.95 -28.34
N SER A 2 37.09 -18.62 -28.49
CA SER A 2 37.21 -17.67 -27.38
C SER A 2 35.82 -17.32 -26.86
N PHE A 3 35.58 -17.53 -25.57
CA PHE A 3 34.37 -17.07 -24.88
C PHE A 3 34.46 -15.55 -24.70
N LEU A 4 33.70 -14.80 -25.50
CA LEU A 4 33.49 -13.38 -25.31
C LEU A 4 32.72 -13.15 -24.01
N ARG A 5 33.44 -12.80 -22.93
CA ARG A 5 32.83 -12.18 -21.75
C ARG A 5 32.37 -10.77 -22.14
N LEU A 6 31.06 -10.54 -22.18
CA LEU A 6 30.48 -9.20 -22.21
C LEU A 6 30.94 -8.40 -20.97
N PRO A 7 31.17 -7.09 -21.08
CA PRO A 7 31.98 -6.35 -20.13
C PRO A 7 31.19 -5.99 -18.86
N ARG A 8 31.80 -6.24 -17.69
CA ARG A 8 31.41 -5.75 -16.34
C ARG A 8 31.21 -4.23 -16.21
N ARG A 9 31.39 -3.47 -17.29
CA ARG A 9 31.40 -2.00 -17.31
C ARG A 9 29.99 -1.39 -17.32
N ASN A 10 28.99 -2.11 -17.85
CA ASN A 10 27.59 -1.64 -17.88
C ASN A 10 26.91 -1.73 -16.50
N GLU A 11 27.09 -2.82 -15.76
CA GLU A 11 26.41 -3.02 -14.46
C GLU A 11 26.81 -1.98 -13.41
N GLN A 12 28.08 -1.56 -13.39
CA GLN A 12 28.56 -0.55 -12.44
C GLN A 12 27.98 0.84 -12.76
N GLN A 13 27.92 1.22 -14.03
CA GLN A 13 27.32 2.50 -14.45
C GLN A 13 25.81 2.53 -14.16
N LEU A 14 25.12 1.40 -14.30
CA LEU A 14 23.69 1.29 -14.02
C LEU A 14 23.38 1.32 -12.52
N ARG A 15 24.21 0.69 -11.68
CA ARG A 15 24.12 0.84 -10.21
C ARG A 15 24.39 2.28 -9.78
N ASN A 16 25.34 2.96 -10.43
CA ASN A 16 25.60 4.37 -10.17
C ASN A 16 24.37 5.23 -10.54
N ALA A 17 23.70 4.98 -11.67
CA ALA A 17 22.50 5.71 -12.05
C ALA A 17 21.32 5.50 -11.08
N ALA A 18 21.13 4.28 -10.56
CA ALA A 18 20.10 4.00 -9.56
C ALA A 18 20.38 4.71 -8.22
N GLN A 19 21.65 4.76 -7.81
CA GLN A 19 22.09 5.51 -6.64
C GLN A 19 21.87 7.02 -6.82
N GLU A 20 22.27 7.56 -7.97
CA GLU A 20 22.10 8.97 -8.31
C GLU A 20 20.62 9.38 -8.40
N ALA A 21 19.74 8.49 -8.88
CA ALA A 21 18.30 8.69 -8.88
C ALA A 21 17.70 8.72 -7.47
N PHE A 22 18.20 7.89 -6.54
CA PHE A 22 17.84 7.99 -5.12
C PHE A 22 18.29 9.35 -4.55
N ASP A 23 19.55 9.73 -4.77
CA ASP A 23 20.09 11.01 -4.26
C ASP A 23 19.32 12.21 -4.81
N TYR A 24 18.86 12.14 -6.06
CA TYR A 24 18.01 13.16 -6.68
C TYR A 24 16.67 13.35 -5.97
N LEU A 25 16.01 12.26 -5.56
CA LEU A 25 14.78 12.32 -4.78
C LEU A 25 15.04 12.78 -3.34
N TYR A 26 16.08 12.24 -2.71
CA TYR A 26 16.45 12.54 -1.34
C TYR A 26 16.78 14.03 -1.15
N ALA A 27 17.44 14.65 -2.14
CA ALA A 27 17.81 16.07 -2.12
C ALA A 27 16.61 17.04 -2.24
N GLN A 28 15.40 16.56 -2.57
CA GLN A 28 14.21 17.43 -2.67
C GLN A 28 13.76 17.95 -1.30
N ILE A 29 14.16 17.29 -0.22
CA ILE A 29 13.91 17.76 1.13
C ILE A 29 15.23 18.20 1.76
N PRO A 30 15.39 19.48 2.09
CA PRO A 30 16.58 19.97 2.78
C PRO A 30 16.74 19.25 4.12
N THR A 31 17.75 18.37 4.23
CA THR A 31 18.10 17.76 5.51
C THR A 31 18.99 18.72 6.29
N THR A 32 18.63 19.04 7.53
CA THR A 32 19.37 19.99 8.38
C THR A 32 20.60 19.41 9.07
N ALA A 33 20.84 18.10 8.98
CA ALA A 33 21.99 17.42 9.56
C ALA A 33 22.45 16.24 8.70
N ALA A 34 23.75 15.93 8.75
CA ALA A 34 24.26 14.67 8.24
C ALA A 34 23.69 13.53 9.09
N VAL A 35 22.89 12.66 8.47
CA VAL A 35 22.31 11.51 9.15
C VAL A 35 23.37 10.40 9.16
N GLU A 36 23.95 10.12 10.33
CA GLU A 36 24.72 8.88 10.53
C GLU A 36 23.76 7.69 10.53
N GLY A 37 23.74 6.90 9.47
CA GLY A 37 22.90 5.71 9.36
C GLY A 37 22.41 5.42 7.94
N GLU A 38 21.53 4.44 7.83
CA GLU A 38 20.81 4.14 6.58
C GLU A 38 19.86 5.30 6.24
N ARG A 39 19.84 5.71 4.97
CA ARG A 39 18.91 6.75 4.47
C ARG A 39 17.60 6.12 4.02
N PHE A 40 16.52 6.89 4.17
CA PHE A 40 15.18 6.46 3.80
C PHE A 40 14.48 7.56 3.01
N LEU A 41 13.69 7.15 2.01
CA LEU A 41 12.60 7.99 1.52
C LEU A 41 11.43 7.84 2.49
N GLU A 42 11.11 8.93 3.17
CA GLU A 42 10.00 9.06 4.13
C GLU A 42 8.84 9.86 3.53
N LEU A 43 7.74 10.05 4.27
CA LEU A 43 6.51 10.74 3.83
C LEU A 43 6.76 12.02 3.03
N GLY A 44 7.66 12.89 3.49
CA GLY A 44 7.94 14.15 2.79
C GLY A 44 8.51 13.98 1.37
N HIS A 45 9.07 12.80 1.04
CA HIS A 45 9.65 12.53 -0.28
C HIS A 45 8.62 11.94 -1.23
N PHE A 46 7.44 11.52 -0.74
CA PHE A 46 6.47 10.78 -1.53
C PHE A 46 5.85 11.63 -2.64
N GLU A 47 5.71 12.94 -2.44
CA GLU A 47 5.30 13.87 -3.52
C GLU A 47 6.29 13.87 -4.68
N ALA A 48 7.58 14.03 -4.38
CA ALA A 48 8.63 14.00 -5.40
C ALA A 48 8.73 12.64 -6.08
N LEU A 49 8.62 11.55 -5.32
CA LEU A 49 8.64 10.18 -5.85
C LEU A 49 7.42 9.92 -6.76
N ALA A 50 6.23 10.33 -6.35
CA ALA A 50 5.01 10.20 -7.15
C ALA A 50 5.11 11.01 -8.45
N ALA A 51 5.58 12.25 -8.38
CA ALA A 51 5.80 13.08 -9.57
C ALA A 51 6.81 12.45 -10.54
N ALA A 52 7.94 11.95 -10.02
CA ALA A 52 8.99 11.34 -10.83
C ALA A 52 8.54 10.06 -11.52
N THR A 53 7.75 9.23 -10.82
CA THR A 53 7.25 7.94 -11.32
C THR A 53 5.88 8.06 -12.00
N HIS A 54 5.32 9.25 -12.13
CA HIS A 54 3.95 9.47 -12.64
C HIS A 54 2.88 8.64 -11.89
N LEU A 55 3.13 8.35 -10.61
CA LEU A 55 2.18 7.69 -9.72
C LEU A 55 1.38 8.75 -8.94
N ARG A 56 0.36 8.29 -8.21
CA ARG A 56 -0.58 9.16 -7.51
C ARG A 56 -0.50 8.94 -6.00
N LEU A 57 -0.78 9.99 -5.24
CA LEU A 57 -0.86 9.90 -3.78
C LEU A 57 -2.28 9.62 -3.27
N ASP A 58 -3.29 9.79 -4.11
CA ASP A 58 -4.70 9.57 -3.77
C ASP A 58 -5.19 8.14 -4.09
N ASP A 59 -4.27 7.23 -4.43
CA ASP A 59 -4.54 5.80 -4.61
C ASP A 59 -3.41 4.93 -4.01
N LEU A 60 -3.45 3.60 -4.22
CA LEU A 60 -2.48 2.68 -3.63
C LEU A 60 -1.17 2.53 -4.43
N SER A 61 -0.91 3.38 -5.42
CA SER A 61 0.25 3.23 -6.31
C SER A 61 1.59 3.41 -5.62
N ILE A 62 1.75 4.41 -4.73
CA ILE A 62 2.97 4.56 -3.93
C ILE A 62 3.17 3.43 -2.93
N TYR A 63 2.08 2.91 -2.37
CA TYR A 63 2.13 1.75 -1.47
C TYR A 63 2.59 0.49 -2.22
N LEU A 64 2.14 0.31 -3.47
CA LEU A 64 2.62 -0.75 -4.34
C LEU A 64 4.10 -0.59 -4.70
N LEU A 65 4.56 0.64 -4.94
CA LEU A 65 5.97 0.91 -5.16
C LEU A 65 6.79 0.51 -3.92
N ALA A 66 6.36 0.92 -2.72
CA ALA A 66 7.01 0.51 -1.47
C ALA A 66 7.03 -1.02 -1.31
N PHE A 67 5.92 -1.69 -1.62
CA PHE A 67 5.83 -3.15 -1.61
C PHE A 67 6.75 -3.82 -2.63
N ALA A 68 6.89 -3.26 -3.84
CA ALA A 68 7.78 -3.75 -4.88
C ALA A 68 9.25 -3.66 -4.47
N VAL A 69 9.61 -2.60 -3.74
CA VAL A 69 10.96 -2.36 -3.23
C VAL A 69 11.30 -3.31 -2.09
N ASP A 70 10.40 -3.44 -1.11
CA ASP A 70 10.60 -4.29 0.07
C ASP A 70 9.28 -4.78 0.66
N GLU A 71 8.91 -6.02 0.33
CA GLU A 71 7.70 -6.65 0.83
C GLU A 71 7.68 -6.89 2.36
N SER A 72 8.81 -6.72 3.07
CA SER A 72 8.94 -7.08 4.49
C SER A 72 8.39 -6.04 5.48
N ALA A 73 8.07 -4.82 5.03
CA ALA A 73 7.45 -3.75 5.84
C ALA A 73 8.15 -3.47 7.18
N LYS A 74 9.49 -3.55 7.24
CA LYS A 74 10.23 -3.43 8.52
C LYS A 74 10.16 -2.04 9.15
N SER A 75 9.85 -1.00 8.37
CA SER A 75 9.85 0.38 8.83
C SER A 75 8.65 1.14 8.26
N ILE A 76 7.89 1.75 9.16
CA ILE A 76 6.62 2.43 8.86
C ILE A 76 6.85 3.65 8.00
N TYR A 77 6.15 3.75 6.87
CA TYR A 77 6.28 4.86 5.90
C TYR A 77 7.73 5.18 5.48
N LYS A 78 8.59 4.16 5.45
CA LYS A 78 9.99 4.29 5.02
C LYS A 78 10.31 3.32 3.90
N ILE A 79 11.01 3.84 2.89
CA ILE A 79 11.62 3.06 1.82
C ILE A 79 13.13 3.18 1.97
N SER A 80 13.79 2.06 2.27
CA SER A 80 15.25 1.98 2.45
C SER A 80 15.99 2.35 1.15
N GLU A 81 17.02 3.18 1.25
CA GLU A 81 17.96 3.46 0.16
C GLU A 81 18.48 2.17 -0.46
N LYS A 82 18.98 1.26 0.38
CA LYS A 82 19.60 0.01 -0.07
C LYS A 82 18.64 -0.82 -0.92
N HIS A 83 17.40 -0.97 -0.45
CA HIS A 83 16.40 -1.75 -1.18
C HIS A 83 15.92 -1.01 -2.42
N PHE A 84 15.71 0.31 -2.35
CA PHE A 84 15.28 1.12 -3.49
C PHE A 84 16.30 1.10 -4.62
N VAL A 85 17.58 1.34 -4.32
CA VAL A 85 18.68 1.34 -5.30
C VAL A 85 18.85 -0.05 -5.90
N ALA A 86 18.77 -1.11 -5.09
CA ALA A 86 18.84 -2.48 -5.58
C ALA A 86 17.68 -2.82 -6.53
N TRP A 87 16.45 -2.44 -6.15
CA TRP A 87 15.25 -2.64 -6.96
C TRP A 87 15.33 -1.86 -8.27
N LEU A 88 15.60 -0.56 -8.22
CA LEU A 88 15.68 0.31 -9.39
C LEU A 88 16.81 -0.12 -10.34
N GLY A 89 17.96 -0.50 -9.79
CA GLY A 89 19.06 -1.10 -10.55
C GLY A 89 18.65 -2.41 -11.24
N GLY A 90 17.78 -3.21 -10.61
CA GLY A 90 17.21 -4.42 -11.21
C GLY A 90 16.23 -4.17 -12.36
N LEU A 91 15.67 -2.96 -12.48
CA LEU A 91 14.79 -2.57 -13.59
C LEU A 91 15.55 -2.11 -14.83
N THR A 92 16.84 -1.79 -14.69
CA THR A 92 17.68 -1.30 -15.80
C THR A 92 17.72 -2.20 -17.04
N PRO A 93 17.71 -3.55 -16.94
CA PRO A 93 17.68 -4.41 -18.13
C PRO A 93 16.35 -4.37 -18.88
N ALA A 94 15.28 -3.89 -18.25
CA ALA A 94 13.96 -3.74 -18.85
C ALA A 94 13.79 -2.41 -19.59
N LEU A 95 14.79 -1.52 -19.55
CA LEU A 95 14.75 -0.27 -20.29
C LEU A 95 14.70 -0.54 -21.80
N SER A 96 13.78 0.12 -22.48
CA SER A 96 13.71 0.05 -23.95
C SER A 96 15.05 0.46 -24.56
N HIS A 97 15.47 -0.20 -25.63
CA HIS A 97 16.65 0.18 -26.41
C HIS A 97 16.55 1.61 -26.99
N THR A 98 15.34 2.15 -27.09
CA THR A 98 15.08 3.52 -27.55
C THR A 98 14.96 4.53 -26.41
N ALA A 99 15.02 4.10 -25.15
CA ALA A 99 14.92 4.99 -24.00
C ALA A 99 16.17 5.87 -23.90
N ALA A 100 15.98 7.13 -23.53
CA ALA A 100 17.11 8.01 -23.21
C ALA A 100 17.89 7.43 -22.01
N PRO A 101 19.23 7.52 -22.01
CA PRO A 101 20.01 7.09 -20.86
C PRO A 101 19.60 7.88 -19.62
N PRO A 102 19.48 7.23 -18.45
CA PRO A 102 19.14 7.92 -17.22
C PRO A 102 20.28 8.85 -16.80
N CYS A 103 19.99 10.14 -16.63
CA CYS A 103 20.98 11.12 -16.23
C CYS A 103 20.34 12.25 -15.41
N LYS A 104 21.18 13.08 -14.78
CA LYS A 104 20.71 14.19 -13.96
C LYS A 104 19.89 15.21 -14.77
N GLU A 105 20.29 15.46 -16.02
CA GLU A 105 19.67 16.46 -16.89
C GLU A 105 18.23 16.11 -17.28
N ASN A 106 17.90 14.82 -17.34
CA ASN A 106 16.53 14.35 -17.58
C ASN A 106 15.82 13.88 -16.31
N GLY A 107 16.39 14.17 -15.12
CA GLY A 107 15.83 13.74 -13.84
C GLY A 107 15.68 12.21 -13.75
N TYR A 108 16.54 11.45 -14.42
CA TYR A 108 16.51 9.98 -14.46
C TYR A 108 15.18 9.41 -14.98
N ALA A 109 14.45 10.15 -15.83
CA ALA A 109 13.10 9.83 -16.28
C ALA A 109 12.92 8.40 -16.81
N SER A 110 13.90 7.84 -17.52
CA SER A 110 13.79 6.47 -18.05
C SER A 110 13.78 5.40 -16.96
N LEU A 111 14.51 5.60 -15.86
CA LEU A 111 14.46 4.71 -14.69
C LEU A 111 13.12 4.82 -13.96
N PHE A 112 12.60 6.03 -13.79
CA PHE A 112 11.31 6.22 -13.14
C PHE A 112 10.13 5.74 -13.99
N ALA A 113 10.22 5.84 -15.32
CA ALA A 113 9.28 5.20 -16.23
C ALA A 113 9.32 3.66 -16.11
N ALA A 114 10.50 3.06 -16.01
CA ALA A 114 10.61 1.62 -15.75
C ALA A 114 10.03 1.22 -14.39
N ALA A 115 10.22 2.06 -13.36
CA ALA A 115 9.59 1.87 -12.05
C ALA A 115 8.07 1.94 -12.12
N HIS A 116 7.51 2.91 -12.85
CA HIS A 116 6.09 3.00 -13.14
C HIS A 116 5.55 1.72 -13.77
N ASP A 117 6.18 1.25 -14.85
CA ASP A 117 5.74 0.06 -15.57
C ASP A 117 5.84 -1.21 -14.72
N ALA A 118 6.86 -1.31 -13.87
CA ALA A 118 6.98 -2.39 -12.89
C ALA A 118 5.84 -2.37 -11.86
N VAL A 119 5.44 -1.19 -11.39
CA VAL A 119 4.31 -1.01 -10.46
C VAL A 119 2.97 -1.34 -11.14
N VAL A 120 2.78 -0.97 -12.40
CA VAL A 120 1.61 -1.38 -13.20
C VAL A 120 1.55 -2.90 -13.37
N ALA A 121 2.69 -3.54 -13.69
CA ALA A 121 2.76 -5.00 -13.81
C ALA A 121 2.44 -5.71 -12.48
N LEU A 122 2.92 -5.16 -11.36
CA LEU A 122 2.61 -5.66 -10.02
C LEU A 122 1.13 -5.47 -9.67
N ASN A 123 0.53 -4.33 -9.99
CA ASN A 123 -0.90 -4.06 -9.81
C ASN A 123 -1.75 -5.12 -10.54
N ASN A 124 -1.43 -5.39 -11.80
CA ASN A 124 -2.10 -6.43 -12.58
C ASN A 124 -1.98 -7.80 -11.92
N THR A 125 -0.78 -8.14 -11.43
CA THR A 125 -0.54 -9.41 -10.72
C THR A 125 -1.39 -9.52 -9.45
N ILE A 126 -1.46 -8.46 -8.64
CA ILE A 126 -2.26 -8.41 -7.41
C ILE A 126 -3.76 -8.53 -7.70
N ARG A 127 -4.25 -7.93 -8.80
CA ARG A 127 -5.65 -8.06 -9.20
C ARG A 127 -6.05 -9.50 -9.51
N THR A 128 -5.14 -10.29 -10.08
CA THR A 128 -5.42 -11.66 -10.55
C THR A 128 -4.95 -12.76 -9.60
N SER A 129 -4.11 -12.45 -8.60
CA SER A 129 -3.57 -13.41 -7.65
C SER A 129 -4.04 -13.11 -6.23
N GLU A 130 -4.88 -13.98 -5.69
CA GLU A 130 -5.35 -13.87 -4.31
C GLU A 130 -4.21 -13.90 -3.29
N GLU A 131 -3.22 -14.78 -3.46
CA GLU A 131 -2.04 -14.85 -2.60
C GLU A 131 -1.29 -13.51 -2.58
N ARG A 132 -0.97 -12.96 -3.76
CA ARG A 132 -0.26 -11.67 -3.86
C ARG A 132 -1.10 -10.53 -3.30
N ARG A 133 -2.41 -10.53 -3.54
CA ARG A 133 -3.34 -9.55 -2.99
C ARG A 133 -3.36 -9.58 -1.47
N ASN A 134 -3.46 -10.76 -0.87
CA ASN A 134 -3.47 -10.93 0.58
C ASN A 134 -2.13 -10.49 1.19
N LYS A 135 -1.00 -10.83 0.53
CA LYS A 135 0.32 -10.39 0.97
C LYS A 135 0.48 -8.86 0.93
N PHE A 136 0.04 -8.23 -0.16
CA PHE A 136 0.05 -6.77 -0.27
C PHE A 136 -0.85 -6.12 0.79
N TYR A 137 -2.04 -6.67 1.01
CA TYR A 137 -2.96 -6.17 2.01
C TYR A 137 -2.39 -6.28 3.44
N GLN A 138 -1.71 -7.38 3.79
CA GLN A 138 -0.99 -7.49 5.06
C GLN A 138 0.21 -6.54 5.15
N PHE A 139 0.89 -6.28 4.03
CA PHE A 139 1.95 -5.29 3.96
C PHE A 139 1.42 -3.89 4.34
N LEU A 140 0.26 -3.48 3.81
CA LEU A 140 -0.36 -2.19 4.17
C LEU A 140 -0.55 -2.03 5.68
N TYR A 141 -1.01 -3.08 6.38
CA TYR A 141 -1.14 -3.02 7.83
C TYR A 141 0.22 -2.82 8.52
N ASN A 142 1.22 -3.63 8.15
CA ASN A 142 2.53 -3.57 8.80
C ASN A 142 3.25 -2.25 8.53
N TRP A 143 3.11 -1.73 7.32
CA TRP A 143 3.81 -0.54 6.86
C TRP A 143 3.11 0.76 7.26
N CYS A 144 1.78 0.77 7.39
CA CYS A 144 1.00 1.98 7.67
C CYS A 144 0.41 2.04 9.07
N LEU A 145 0.05 0.90 9.68
CA LEU A 145 -0.87 0.87 10.83
C LEU A 145 -0.21 0.39 12.13
N LYS A 146 0.69 -0.60 12.05
CA LYS A 146 1.18 -1.35 13.21
C LYS A 146 1.80 -0.49 14.32
N GLY A 147 2.47 0.61 13.98
CA GLY A 147 3.10 1.51 14.96
C GLY A 147 2.35 2.82 15.19
N ASN A 148 1.18 3.02 14.58
CA ASN A 148 0.38 4.22 14.79
C ASN A 148 -0.34 4.18 16.14
N THR A 149 -0.67 5.37 16.66
CA THR A 149 -1.60 5.52 17.78
C THR A 149 -3.00 5.05 17.38
N SER A 150 -3.89 4.83 18.34
CA SER A 150 -5.23 4.26 18.05
C SER A 150 -6.05 5.13 17.09
N SER A 151 -6.04 6.46 17.26
CA SER A 151 -6.81 7.38 16.41
C SER A 151 -6.24 7.43 15.00
N ASP A 152 -4.93 7.72 14.86
CA ASP A 152 -4.27 7.80 13.57
C ASP A 152 -4.36 6.47 12.78
N ARG A 153 -4.41 5.34 13.50
CA ARG A 153 -4.61 4.02 12.91
C ARG A 153 -6.00 3.87 12.30
N VAL A 154 -7.05 4.35 12.94
CA VAL A 154 -8.42 4.28 12.40
C VAL A 154 -8.54 5.13 11.16
N ASP A 155 -8.04 6.37 11.19
CA ASP A 155 -8.06 7.27 10.03
C ASP A 155 -7.31 6.67 8.84
N SER A 156 -6.07 6.22 9.08
CA SER A 156 -5.25 5.56 8.05
C SER A 156 -5.92 4.29 7.52
N ALA A 157 -6.56 3.49 8.39
CA ALA A 157 -7.22 2.27 7.97
C ALA A 157 -8.46 2.56 7.11
N LYS A 158 -9.24 3.58 7.45
CA LYS A 158 -10.39 4.00 6.64
C LYS A 158 -9.97 4.46 5.25
N GLU A 159 -8.92 5.27 5.15
CA GLU A 159 -8.37 5.71 3.86
C GLU A 159 -7.93 4.50 3.02
N LEU A 160 -7.13 3.60 3.60
CA LEU A 160 -6.65 2.41 2.92
C LEU A 160 -7.80 1.47 2.52
N TRP A 161 -8.78 1.25 3.39
CA TRP A 161 -9.95 0.42 3.08
C TRP A 161 -10.83 1.04 1.99
N SER A 162 -10.99 2.37 1.99
CA SER A 162 -11.75 3.08 0.95
C SER A 162 -11.11 2.94 -0.43
N CYS A 163 -9.78 2.81 -0.47
CA CYS A 163 -9.05 2.55 -1.70
C CYS A 163 -8.99 1.05 -2.05
N PHE A 164 -8.84 0.16 -1.06
CA PHE A 164 -8.62 -1.26 -1.30
C PHE A 164 -9.91 -2.01 -1.64
N PHE A 165 -11.01 -1.67 -0.98
CA PHE A 165 -12.31 -2.31 -1.16
C PHE A 165 -13.22 -1.48 -2.08
N SER A 166 -14.05 -2.15 -2.86
CA SER A 166 -15.03 -1.51 -3.74
C SER A 166 -16.44 -1.95 -3.40
N ARG A 167 -17.35 -0.99 -3.38
CA ARG A 167 -18.79 -1.25 -3.25
C ARG A 167 -19.39 -1.92 -4.50
N LEU A 168 -18.73 -1.82 -5.65
CA LEU A 168 -19.16 -2.43 -6.90
C LEU A 168 -18.24 -3.61 -7.26
N PRO A 169 -18.73 -4.64 -7.97
CA PRO A 169 -17.92 -5.76 -8.41
C PRO A 169 -16.64 -5.27 -9.08
N VAL A 170 -15.51 -5.87 -8.69
CA VAL A 170 -14.20 -5.49 -9.22
C VAL A 170 -14.12 -5.93 -10.67
N SER A 171 -13.91 -4.96 -11.56
CA SER A 171 -13.58 -5.24 -12.95
C SER A 171 -12.08 -5.48 -13.07
N HIS A 172 -11.71 -6.50 -13.85
CA HIS A 172 -10.33 -6.93 -14.04
C HIS A 172 -9.80 -6.57 -15.43
N THR A 173 -10.34 -5.51 -16.06
CA THR A 173 -9.84 -5.14 -17.39
C THR A 173 -8.39 -4.63 -17.29
N PRO A 174 -7.50 -5.06 -18.20
CA PRO A 174 -6.10 -4.59 -18.20
C PRO A 174 -5.98 -3.07 -18.31
N SER A 175 -6.91 -2.41 -19.00
CA SER A 175 -6.98 -0.95 -19.12
C SER A 175 -7.27 -0.25 -17.80
N GLU A 176 -8.08 -0.84 -16.91
CA GLU A 176 -8.30 -0.30 -15.58
C GLU A 176 -7.09 -0.53 -14.67
N GLY A 177 -6.39 -1.66 -14.80
CA GLY A 177 -5.14 -1.93 -14.09
C GLY A 177 -4.00 -0.95 -14.43
N GLN A 178 -4.04 -0.34 -15.61
CA GLN A 178 -3.10 0.71 -16.01
C GLN A 178 -3.43 2.08 -15.41
N GLN A 179 -4.66 2.31 -14.96
CA GLN A 179 -5.13 3.65 -14.56
C GLN A 179 -5.63 3.72 -13.11
N ARG A 180 -5.90 2.58 -12.47
CA ARG A 180 -6.46 2.49 -11.14
C ARG A 180 -5.66 1.54 -10.27
N PHE A 181 -5.06 2.08 -9.22
CA PHE A 181 -4.40 1.33 -8.15
C PHE A 181 -5.32 1.23 -6.93
N SER A 182 -6.56 0.79 -7.13
CA SER A 182 -7.62 0.72 -6.12
C SER A 182 -8.62 -0.40 -6.46
N ALA A 183 -9.56 -0.67 -5.56
CA ALA A 183 -10.66 -1.62 -5.75
C ALA A 183 -10.17 -3.05 -6.07
N TYR A 184 -9.47 -3.66 -5.12
CA TYR A 184 -8.94 -5.02 -5.24
C TYR A 184 -9.91 -6.10 -4.77
N VAL A 185 -10.80 -5.76 -3.84
CA VAL A 185 -11.79 -6.70 -3.27
C VAL A 185 -13.18 -6.06 -3.30
N PHE A 186 -14.16 -6.82 -3.76
CA PHE A 186 -15.56 -6.42 -3.70
C PHE A 186 -16.07 -6.55 -2.26
N PHE A 187 -16.59 -5.46 -1.71
CA PHE A 187 -17.25 -5.44 -0.42
C PHE A 187 -18.50 -4.53 -0.50
N PRO A 188 -19.70 -5.10 -0.74
CA PRO A 188 -20.92 -4.32 -0.94
C PRO A 188 -21.26 -3.35 0.20
N ARG A 189 -20.84 -3.70 1.42
CA ARG A 189 -21.12 -2.94 2.65
C ARG A 189 -19.94 -2.11 3.14
N ILE A 190 -18.92 -1.87 2.32
CA ILE A 190 -17.74 -1.09 2.73
C ILE A 190 -18.11 0.28 3.34
N GLY A 191 -19.11 0.99 2.79
CA GLY A 191 -19.56 2.25 3.38
C GLY A 191 -20.06 2.09 4.82
N GLN A 192 -20.89 1.08 5.09
CA GLN A 192 -21.39 0.80 6.44
C GLN A 192 -20.27 0.34 7.38
N TRP A 193 -19.27 -0.38 6.86
CA TRP A 193 -18.10 -0.79 7.64
C TRP A 193 -17.29 0.43 8.10
N LEU A 194 -17.03 1.38 7.20
CA LEU A 194 -16.29 2.61 7.54
C LEU A 194 -17.05 3.46 8.56
N ASP A 195 -18.37 3.61 8.40
CA ASP A 195 -19.22 4.33 9.36
C ASP A 195 -19.22 3.64 10.74
N PHE A 196 -19.27 2.31 10.76
CA PHE A 196 -19.24 1.52 11.99
C PHE A 196 -17.92 1.67 12.75
N ILE A 197 -16.78 1.57 12.05
CA ILE A 197 -15.46 1.73 12.66
C ILE A 197 -15.29 3.14 13.23
N GLU A 198 -15.77 4.16 12.54
CA GLU A 198 -15.75 5.54 13.05
C GLU A 198 -16.54 5.68 14.36
N ALA A 199 -17.80 5.24 14.35
CA ALA A 199 -18.65 5.32 15.53
C ALA A 199 -18.06 4.57 16.74
N ARG A 200 -17.37 3.45 16.49
CA ARG A 200 -16.67 2.67 17.52
C ARG A 200 -15.46 3.45 18.07
N ASN A 201 -14.67 4.07 17.21
CA ASN A 201 -13.52 4.89 17.61
C ASN A 201 -13.96 6.10 18.45
N ASP A 202 -15.02 6.79 18.03
CA ASP A 202 -15.59 7.93 18.78
C ASP A 202 -16.10 7.51 20.16
N ALA A 203 -16.82 6.39 20.23
CA ALA A 203 -17.28 5.84 21.51
C ALA A 203 -16.12 5.47 22.45
N ALA A 204 -15.04 4.92 21.90
CA ALA A 204 -13.83 4.60 22.66
C ALA A 204 -13.09 5.85 23.14
N ALA A 205 -13.09 6.95 22.37
CA ALA A 205 -12.46 8.21 22.76
C ALA A 205 -13.17 8.90 23.95
N VAL A 206 -14.49 8.71 24.09
CA VAL A 206 -15.29 9.24 25.21
C VAL A 206 -15.04 8.46 26.51
N GLY A 207 -14.68 7.17 26.42
CA GLY A 207 -14.30 6.33 27.56
C GLY A 207 -12.82 6.49 27.93
N LYS A 208 -12.51 7.21 29.00
CA LYS A 208 -11.13 7.43 29.50
C LYS A 208 -10.33 6.13 29.71
N SER A 209 -9.61 5.65 28.69
CA SER A 209 -8.67 4.52 28.83
C SER A 209 -7.58 4.54 27.74
N GLY A 210 -6.48 5.23 28.03
CA GLY A 210 -5.35 5.45 27.11
C GLY A 210 -4.47 4.23 26.78
N LYS A 211 -4.95 3.00 26.94
CA LYS A 211 -4.20 1.77 26.57
C LYS A 211 -5.08 0.62 26.06
N LEU A 212 -6.35 0.53 26.48
CA LEU A 212 -7.34 -0.42 25.91
C LEU A 212 -7.92 0.05 24.57
N GLY A 213 -7.72 1.32 24.20
CA GLY A 213 -8.28 1.90 22.97
C GLY A 213 -7.88 1.19 21.67
N ILE A 214 -6.68 0.59 21.59
CA ILE A 214 -6.19 -0.06 20.36
C ILE A 214 -6.92 -1.38 20.06
N GLU A 215 -7.24 -2.17 21.08
CA GLU A 215 -8.09 -3.37 20.89
C GLU A 215 -9.56 -2.97 20.68
N GLN A 216 -9.96 -1.83 21.23
CA GLN A 216 -11.32 -1.30 21.12
C GLN A 216 -11.58 -0.55 19.81
N SER A 217 -10.56 -0.11 19.07
CA SER A 217 -10.71 0.66 17.83
C SER A 217 -11.25 -0.15 16.66
N GLY A 218 -11.23 -1.49 16.75
CA GLY A 218 -11.67 -2.38 15.68
C GLY A 218 -10.64 -2.55 14.56
N VAL A 219 -9.40 -2.06 14.72
CA VAL A 219 -8.33 -2.16 13.71
C VAL A 219 -7.15 -2.98 14.24
N SER A 220 -7.43 -4.20 14.71
CA SER A 220 -6.39 -5.19 15.01
C SER A 220 -5.89 -5.84 13.71
N PHE A 221 -4.70 -6.46 13.75
CA PHE A 221 -4.18 -7.20 12.59
C PHE A 221 -5.12 -8.33 12.18
N ASP A 222 -5.73 -9.01 13.15
CA ASP A 222 -6.68 -10.07 12.90
C ASP A 222 -7.95 -9.55 12.22
N THR A 223 -8.55 -8.46 12.74
CA THR A 223 -9.70 -7.82 12.08
C THR A 223 -9.34 -7.36 10.67
N TRP A 224 -8.17 -6.75 10.50
CA TRP A 224 -7.66 -6.33 9.20
C TRP A 224 -7.61 -7.52 8.25
N ALA A 225 -6.88 -8.58 8.59
CA ALA A 225 -6.68 -9.75 7.74
C ALA A 225 -7.98 -10.49 7.40
N GLN A 226 -8.87 -10.65 8.40
CA GLN A 226 -10.16 -11.33 8.23
C GLN A 226 -11.18 -10.51 7.43
N LEU A 227 -10.96 -9.21 7.22
CA LEU A 227 -11.88 -8.38 6.44
C LEU A 227 -11.94 -8.80 4.96
N VAL A 228 -10.85 -9.34 4.40
CA VAL A 228 -10.85 -9.82 3.00
C VAL A 228 -11.80 -11.00 2.78
N PRO A 229 -11.72 -12.11 3.55
CA PRO A 229 -12.71 -13.18 3.42
C PRO A 229 -14.10 -12.73 3.88
N PHE A 230 -14.21 -11.91 4.94
CA PHE A 230 -15.49 -11.39 5.42
C PHE A 230 -16.23 -10.54 4.37
N ALA A 231 -15.51 -9.77 3.56
CA ALA A 231 -16.09 -8.95 2.48
C ALA A 231 -16.85 -9.76 1.43
N GLN A 232 -16.54 -11.05 1.29
CA GLN A 232 -17.23 -11.97 0.39
C GLN A 232 -18.58 -12.44 0.95
N PHE A 233 -18.82 -12.24 2.25
CA PHE A 233 -20.05 -12.64 2.91
C PHE A 233 -21.17 -11.65 2.63
N THR A 234 -22.13 -12.05 1.81
CA THR A 234 -23.25 -11.17 1.40
C THR A 234 -24.52 -11.34 2.24
N ASN A 235 -24.70 -12.51 2.87
CA ASN A 235 -25.92 -12.87 3.60
C ASN A 235 -25.73 -12.84 5.12
N TYR A 236 -25.88 -11.66 5.71
CA TYR A 236 -25.75 -11.43 7.15
C TYR A 236 -26.82 -12.09 8.03
N ASP A 237 -27.91 -12.58 7.44
CA ASP A 237 -28.94 -13.34 8.18
C ASP A 237 -28.50 -14.80 8.44
N ALA A 238 -27.55 -15.30 7.64
CA ALA A 238 -26.92 -16.61 7.82
C ALA A 238 -25.59 -16.52 8.58
N TYR A 239 -25.27 -15.36 9.15
CA TYR A 239 -24.06 -15.20 9.95
C TYR A 239 -24.16 -16.01 11.25
N ASN A 240 -23.15 -16.81 11.54
CA ASN A 240 -23.03 -17.55 12.78
C ASN A 240 -22.01 -16.85 13.69
N ASP A 241 -22.47 -16.33 14.81
CA ASP A 241 -21.63 -15.67 15.82
C ASP A 241 -20.83 -16.67 16.69
N GLU A 242 -21.08 -17.98 16.54
CA GLU A 242 -20.24 -19.04 17.11
C GLU A 242 -19.03 -19.39 16.22
N ASP A 243 -18.95 -18.85 15.00
CA ASP A 243 -17.77 -19.01 14.15
C ASP A 243 -16.58 -18.20 14.72
N SER A 244 -15.35 -18.58 14.37
CA SER A 244 -14.11 -17.95 14.90
C SER A 244 -13.79 -16.59 14.26
N TRP A 245 -14.79 -15.75 14.01
CA TRP A 245 -14.60 -14.39 13.51
C TRP A 245 -14.06 -13.45 14.61
N PRO A 246 -13.36 -12.37 14.23
CA PRO A 246 -13.03 -11.31 15.18
C PRO A 246 -14.30 -10.69 15.74
N VAL A 247 -14.33 -10.38 17.04
CA VAL A 247 -15.46 -9.72 17.72
C VAL A 247 -15.93 -8.45 17.00
N THR A 248 -15.01 -7.71 16.37
CA THR A 248 -15.34 -6.53 15.56
C THR A 248 -16.31 -6.85 14.41
N MET A 249 -16.20 -8.03 13.79
CA MET A 249 -17.10 -8.49 12.74
C MET A 249 -18.49 -8.80 13.32
N ASP A 250 -18.55 -9.50 14.46
CA ASP A 250 -19.82 -9.80 15.14
C ASP A 250 -20.58 -8.52 15.49
N ASP A 251 -19.87 -7.55 16.08
CA ASP A 251 -20.40 -6.23 16.41
C ASP A 251 -20.89 -5.49 15.15
N PHE A 252 -20.17 -5.60 14.03
CA PHE A 252 -20.59 -5.02 12.76
C PHE A 252 -21.86 -5.67 12.22
N VAL A 253 -22.00 -6.99 12.29
CA VAL A 253 -23.22 -7.69 11.87
C VAL A 253 -24.40 -7.22 12.71
N ALA A 254 -24.24 -7.14 14.03
CA ALA A 254 -25.27 -6.61 14.93
C ALA A 254 -25.63 -5.15 14.59
N TYR A 255 -24.65 -4.31 14.25
CA TYR A 255 -24.85 -2.94 13.78
C TYR A 255 -25.68 -2.88 12.48
N VAL A 256 -25.36 -3.71 11.49
CA VAL A 256 -26.10 -3.78 10.20
C VAL A 256 -27.54 -4.24 10.41
N GLN A 257 -27.77 -5.23 11.28
CA GLN A 257 -29.11 -5.73 11.59
C GLN A 257 -29.96 -4.69 12.34
N LYS A 258 -29.38 -3.95 13.29
CA LYS A 258 -30.07 -2.86 14.01
C LYS A 258 -30.47 -1.71 13.07
N THR A 259 -29.54 -1.26 12.23
CA THR A 259 -29.80 -0.16 11.28
C THR A 259 -30.81 -0.53 10.19
N SER A 260 -30.91 -1.81 9.84
CA SER A 260 -31.93 -2.31 8.90
C SER A 260 -33.33 -2.34 9.52
N LYS A 261 -33.45 -2.75 10.79
CA LYS A 261 -34.75 -2.76 11.51
C LYS A 261 -35.30 -1.35 11.77
N GLY A 262 -34.42 -0.37 12.07
CA GLY A 262 -34.81 1.01 12.33
C GLY A 262 -35.30 1.81 11.10
N LYS A 263 -35.16 1.29 9.87
CA LYS A 263 -35.68 1.91 8.64
C LYS A 263 -37.11 1.46 8.29
N THR A 264 -37.69 0.56 9.07
CA THR A 264 -39.02 -0.05 8.82
C THR A 264 -40.15 0.55 9.69
N THR A 265 -39.88 1.67 10.36
CA THR A 265 -40.83 2.49 11.13
C THR A 265 -40.80 3.91 10.62
#